data_AF-A0A3C1MS69-F1
#
_entry.id   AF-A0A3C1MS69-F1
#
_cell.length_a   1.000
_cell.length_b   1.000
_cell.length_c   1.000
_cell.angle_alpha   90.00
_cell.angle_beta   90.00
_cell.angle_gamma   90.00
#
_symmetry.space_group_name_H-M   'P 1'
#
loop_
_entity.id
_entity.type
_entity.pdbx_description
1 polymer ?
#
loop_
_entity_poly.entity_id
_entity_poly.type
_entity_poly.pdbx_seq_one_letter_code
_entity_poly.pdbx_strand_id
1 'polypeptide(L)'
;MLPARYALLPGAFLVQSVNGYRDLQPQQKLTLADGTQIVAGYRTVADQLNTAARYAGYAVRPGAAVMKEAQYQQSYANTFFTQQALAQGSALPRLPADAGQFVLAPLSTLSMQGDLLQATHPNGGHGAIVDIAVPNLYVGDGTTAAPNGYVSIDATTLSHLNAESLLLGGTRQSAADGILVNVDSDRIVIANNAAKPLTADEVILAANNGITVNAGSAIVASGTATGSPDLIIGRGGNGDGALLRVANGDHVNVKRENVQRATGTLDVGSNVLLGGKSITLDATLDTTSKADLQLAGGSLSLGAGRISLGDISGVNNGLALSGTELAALGGLDGLYLKSYSTIDFYGDLTLGTGQSSIQHLALDAGGLRGFGGASKTVTLAAGDVVLHNSGTANADVAAASGGALTIQGRRSITLAEGDQQVNGFGSTNLVSDGVINGHGTGTLQVAGDLNLQAARVTADAASVQGWTASGKVEVNPAATAALGTAPIGGSLAITGQKVLNQGNIELAAGTLSLTATGRTVDDKVTLAAGSNTSTAGVAKVFGGVTTFAPGGLVKLTSASGNVDVQTGATLDVSGAAGGGDAGALQTSAVNGQVVLAGTL
;
A
#
# COMPACT_ATOMS: atom_id res chain seq x y z
N MET A 1 7.09 0.77 -48.12
CA MET A 1 5.61 0.77 -48.02
C MET A 1 5.23 -0.17 -46.91
N LEU A 2 4.34 0.23 -46.01
CA LEU A 2 3.81 -0.65 -44.96
C LEU A 2 2.63 -1.49 -45.52
N PRO A 3 2.24 -2.59 -44.85
CA PRO A 3 1.02 -3.34 -45.19
C PRO A 3 -0.22 -2.45 -45.31
N ALA A 4 -1.18 -2.81 -46.17
CA ALA A 4 -2.33 -1.96 -46.50
C ALA A 4 -3.16 -1.51 -45.29
N ARG A 5 -3.24 -2.31 -44.22
CA ARG A 5 -3.94 -1.98 -42.97
C ARG A 5 -3.50 -0.65 -42.33
N TYR A 6 -2.24 -0.23 -42.55
CA TYR A 6 -1.74 1.04 -42.01
C TYR A 6 -2.37 2.26 -42.67
N ALA A 7 -3.03 2.11 -43.83
CA ALA A 7 -3.82 3.18 -44.45
C ALA A 7 -5.06 3.57 -43.62
N LEU A 8 -5.46 2.75 -42.64
CA LEU A 8 -6.56 3.05 -41.73
C LEU A 8 -6.17 4.03 -40.60
N LEU A 9 -4.87 4.32 -40.44
CA LEU A 9 -4.39 5.28 -39.43
C LEU A 9 -4.72 6.73 -39.84
N PRO A 10 -4.93 7.64 -38.87
CA PRO A 10 -5.14 9.05 -39.15
C PRO A 10 -4.03 9.65 -40.03
N GLY A 11 -4.42 10.34 -41.11
CA GLY A 11 -3.50 10.98 -42.05
C GLY A 11 -2.75 10.03 -43.01
N ALA A 12 -2.95 8.71 -42.91
CA ALA A 12 -2.31 7.75 -43.80
C ALA A 12 -2.98 7.65 -45.18
N PHE A 13 -2.23 7.14 -46.14
CA PHE A 13 -2.68 6.91 -47.51
C PHE A 13 -2.50 5.44 -47.91
N LEU A 14 -3.48 4.90 -48.61
CA LEU A 14 -3.32 3.65 -49.35
C LEU A 14 -2.64 3.96 -50.68
N VAL A 15 -1.52 3.29 -50.93
CA VAL A 15 -0.76 3.45 -52.16
C VAL A 15 -0.67 2.11 -52.88
N GLN A 16 -1.27 2.03 -54.06
CA GLN A 16 -1.40 0.81 -54.84
C GLN A 16 -0.82 1.00 -56.25
N SER A 17 0.00 0.06 -56.70
CA SER A 17 0.48 0.04 -58.09
C SER A 17 -0.69 -0.25 -59.04
N VAL A 18 -0.81 0.52 -60.12
CA VAL A 18 -1.89 0.39 -61.10
C VAL A 18 -1.31 -0.08 -62.44
N ASN A 19 -1.81 -1.20 -62.94
CA ASN A 19 -1.43 -1.71 -64.25
C ASN A 19 -1.92 -0.80 -65.38
N GLY A 20 -1.19 -0.77 -66.50
CA GLY A 20 -1.52 0.06 -67.66
C GLY A 20 -0.93 1.47 -67.63
N TYR A 21 -0.31 1.88 -66.52
CA TYR A 21 0.35 3.18 -66.37
C TYR A 21 1.85 2.98 -66.18
N ARG A 22 2.60 3.05 -67.29
CA ARG A 22 4.07 2.96 -67.34
C ARG A 22 4.64 4.22 -67.98
N ASP A 23 5.89 4.55 -67.63
CA ASP A 23 6.63 5.68 -68.17
C ASP A 23 5.92 7.04 -67.96
N LEU A 24 5.18 7.15 -66.84
CA LEU A 24 4.59 8.41 -66.39
C LEU A 24 5.69 9.43 -66.09
N GLN A 25 5.51 10.66 -66.57
CA GLN A 25 6.46 11.73 -66.30
C GLN A 25 6.40 12.15 -64.83
N PRO A 26 7.53 12.53 -64.21
CA PRO A 26 7.52 13.14 -62.88
C PRO A 26 6.52 14.30 -62.81
N GLN A 27 5.77 14.42 -61.71
CA GLN A 27 4.67 15.37 -61.50
C GLN A 27 3.40 15.16 -62.36
N GLN A 28 3.38 14.17 -63.26
CA GLN A 28 2.15 13.80 -63.96
C GLN A 28 1.15 13.20 -62.98
N LYS A 29 -0.07 13.74 -62.97
CA LYS A 29 -1.21 13.27 -62.18
C LYS A 29 -2.38 12.97 -63.10
N LEU A 30 -3.02 11.83 -62.91
CA LEU A 30 -4.23 11.43 -63.62
C LEU A 30 -5.34 11.22 -62.58
N THR A 31 -6.52 11.75 -62.84
CA THR A 31 -7.68 11.56 -61.95
C THR A 31 -8.58 10.51 -62.57
N LEU A 32 -8.85 9.44 -61.83
CA LEU A 32 -9.83 8.42 -62.19
C LEU A 32 -11.26 8.97 -61.99
N ALA A 33 -12.25 8.31 -62.59
CA ALA A 33 -13.65 8.73 -62.51
C ALA A 33 -14.22 8.77 -61.08
N ASP A 34 -13.63 8.00 -60.17
CA ASP A 34 -13.95 7.98 -58.73
C ASP A 34 -13.21 9.09 -57.93
N GLY A 35 -12.44 9.94 -58.59
CA GLY A 35 -11.62 10.99 -57.99
C GLY A 35 -10.24 10.55 -57.50
N THR A 36 -9.91 9.25 -57.60
CA THR A 36 -8.59 8.73 -57.19
C THR A 36 -7.47 9.31 -58.05
N GLN A 37 -6.40 9.78 -57.41
CA GLN A 37 -5.21 10.30 -58.10
C GLN A 37 -4.23 9.16 -58.39
N ILE A 38 -3.89 8.96 -59.66
CA ILE A 38 -2.74 8.18 -60.10
C ILE A 38 -1.56 9.13 -60.28
N VAL A 39 -0.47 8.85 -59.58
CA VAL A 39 0.77 9.64 -59.63
C VAL A 39 1.94 8.79 -60.12
N ALA A 40 2.93 9.43 -60.74
CA ALA A 40 4.19 8.79 -61.09
C ALA A 40 4.99 8.41 -59.83
N GLY A 41 5.49 7.17 -59.77
CA GLY A 41 6.37 6.72 -58.70
C GLY A 41 7.19 5.49 -59.10
N TYR A 42 8.09 5.05 -58.24
CA TYR A 42 8.84 3.80 -58.37
C TYR A 42 9.14 3.23 -56.98
N ARG A 43 9.48 1.95 -56.92
CA ARG A 43 9.91 1.30 -55.68
C ARG A 43 11.44 1.25 -55.66
N THR A 44 12.01 1.58 -54.53
CA THR A 44 13.44 1.43 -54.25
C THR A 44 13.64 0.88 -52.85
N VAL A 45 14.81 0.32 -52.59
CA VAL A 45 15.28 -0.08 -51.26
C VAL A 45 16.37 0.91 -50.84
N ALA A 46 16.45 1.25 -49.55
CA ALA A 46 17.54 2.07 -49.03
C ALA A 46 18.89 1.37 -49.28
N ASP A 47 19.93 2.13 -49.59
CA ASP A 47 21.31 1.66 -49.83
C ASP A 47 21.50 0.64 -50.96
N GLN A 48 20.54 0.51 -51.87
CA GLN A 48 20.70 -0.22 -53.13
C GLN A 48 20.65 0.74 -54.32
N LEU A 49 21.56 0.53 -55.29
CA LEU A 49 21.49 1.19 -56.60
C LEU A 49 20.14 0.88 -57.24
N ASN A 50 19.37 1.94 -57.51
CA ASN A 50 18.03 1.84 -58.04
C ASN A 50 18.04 1.16 -59.42
N THR A 51 17.61 -0.10 -59.49
CA THR A 51 17.51 -0.87 -60.75
C THR A 51 16.12 -0.77 -61.39
N ALA A 52 15.15 -0.10 -60.75
CA ALA A 52 13.83 0.15 -61.30
C ALA A 52 13.86 1.35 -62.27
N ALA A 53 14.27 1.10 -63.51
CA ALA A 53 14.55 2.14 -64.52
C ALA A 53 13.33 2.92 -65.07
N ARG A 54 12.11 2.71 -64.57
CA ARG A 54 10.89 3.30 -65.14
C ARG A 54 9.89 3.71 -64.07
N TYR A 55 9.33 4.91 -64.23
CA TYR A 55 8.19 5.38 -63.45
C TYR A 55 6.94 4.54 -63.79
N ALA A 56 6.19 4.16 -62.77
CA ALA A 56 4.91 3.49 -62.86
C ALA A 56 3.81 4.31 -62.18
N GLY A 57 2.55 4.00 -62.48
CA GLY A 57 1.40 4.66 -61.87
C GLY A 57 1.06 4.07 -60.51
N TYR A 58 0.89 4.93 -59.52
CA TYR A 58 0.42 4.57 -58.19
C TYR A 58 -0.87 5.34 -57.88
N ALA A 59 -1.94 4.61 -57.60
CA ALA A 59 -3.16 5.16 -57.02
C ALA A 59 -2.87 5.52 -55.56
N VAL A 60 -3.07 6.79 -55.20
CA VAL A 60 -2.91 7.29 -53.84
C VAL A 60 -4.28 7.72 -53.33
N ARG A 61 -4.77 7.03 -52.31
CA ARG A 61 -6.11 7.25 -51.74
C ARG A 61 -5.99 7.59 -50.25
N PRO A 62 -6.67 8.62 -49.75
CA PRO A 62 -6.67 8.92 -48.32
C PRO A 62 -7.33 7.77 -47.54
N GLY A 63 -6.89 7.53 -46.31
CA GLY A 63 -7.48 6.50 -45.44
C GLY A 63 -9.00 6.61 -45.29
N ALA A 64 -9.53 7.83 -45.31
CA ALA A 64 -10.98 8.09 -45.26
C ALA A 64 -11.76 7.49 -46.45
N ALA A 65 -11.12 7.30 -47.62
CA ALA A 65 -11.74 6.61 -48.75
C ALA A 65 -11.74 5.09 -48.55
N VAL A 66 -10.67 4.53 -47.95
CA VAL A 66 -10.57 3.10 -47.61
C VAL A 66 -11.62 2.71 -46.57
N MET A 67 -11.85 3.55 -45.56
CA MET A 67 -12.85 3.33 -44.52
C MET A 67 -14.30 3.24 -45.04
N LYS A 68 -14.57 3.61 -46.30
CA LYS A 68 -15.89 3.47 -46.93
C LYS A 68 -16.10 2.12 -47.62
N GLU A 69 -15.05 1.33 -47.81
CA GLU A 69 -15.12 0.07 -48.55
C GLU A 69 -15.61 -1.11 -47.70
N ALA A 70 -15.40 -1.04 -46.39
CA ALA A 70 -15.81 -2.06 -45.44
C ALA A 70 -15.99 -1.45 -44.04
N GLN A 71 -16.65 -2.20 -43.15
CA GLN A 71 -16.66 -1.87 -41.74
C GLN A 71 -15.33 -2.31 -41.12
N TYR A 72 -14.59 -1.36 -40.54
CA TYR A 72 -13.35 -1.63 -39.80
C TYR A 72 -13.57 -1.36 -38.32
N GLN A 73 -13.31 -2.37 -37.49
CA GLN A 73 -13.17 -2.17 -36.05
C GLN A 73 -11.70 -1.89 -35.75
N GLN A 74 -11.42 -0.69 -35.24
CA GLN A 74 -10.07 -0.28 -34.87
C GLN A 74 -9.91 -0.41 -33.37
N SER A 75 -8.99 -1.26 -32.94
CA SER A 75 -8.59 -1.39 -31.55
C SER A 75 -7.19 -0.82 -31.39
N TYR A 76 -7.06 0.25 -30.61
CA TYR A 76 -5.77 0.85 -30.28
C TYR A 76 -5.29 0.22 -28.98
N ALA A 77 -4.04 -0.23 -28.94
CA ALA A 77 -3.48 -0.91 -27.78
C ALA A 77 -3.61 -0.08 -26.50
N ASN A 78 -3.33 1.22 -26.55
CA ASN A 78 -3.48 2.12 -25.40
C ASN A 78 -4.91 2.08 -24.84
N THR A 79 -5.93 2.29 -25.68
CA THR A 79 -7.32 2.31 -25.20
C THR A 79 -7.81 0.93 -24.79
N PHE A 80 -7.45 -0.11 -25.55
CA PHE A 80 -7.86 -1.48 -25.30
C PHE A 80 -7.33 -1.99 -23.95
N PHE A 81 -6.02 -1.85 -23.70
CA PHE A 81 -5.42 -2.34 -22.45
C PHE A 81 -5.84 -1.50 -21.25
N THR A 82 -6.07 -0.18 -21.40
CA THR A 82 -6.66 0.63 -20.34
C THR A 82 -8.07 0.18 -19.98
N GLN A 83 -8.95 -0.02 -20.97
CA GLN A 83 -10.32 -0.48 -20.71
C GLN A 83 -10.35 -1.89 -20.12
N GLN A 84 -9.44 -2.77 -20.57
CA GLN A 84 -9.31 -4.12 -20.02
C GLN A 84 -8.88 -4.09 -18.55
N ALA A 85 -7.87 -3.29 -18.20
CA ALA A 85 -7.41 -3.14 -16.81
C ALA A 85 -8.52 -2.59 -15.91
N LEU A 86 -9.24 -1.56 -16.36
CA LEU A 86 -10.39 -0.99 -15.63
C LEU A 86 -11.51 -2.01 -15.43
N ALA A 87 -11.86 -2.77 -16.47
CA ALA A 87 -12.91 -3.79 -16.39
C ALA A 87 -12.54 -4.95 -15.44
N GLN A 88 -11.24 -5.25 -15.30
CA GLN A 88 -10.73 -6.31 -14.43
C GLN A 88 -10.34 -5.81 -13.03
N GLY A 89 -10.34 -4.50 -12.79
CA GLY A 89 -9.82 -3.90 -11.55
C GLY A 89 -8.33 -4.19 -11.33
N SER A 90 -7.56 -4.41 -12.40
CA SER A 90 -6.13 -4.70 -12.32
C SER A 90 -5.29 -3.44 -12.49
N ALA A 91 -4.02 -3.50 -12.06
CA ALA A 91 -3.06 -2.44 -12.36
C ALA A 91 -2.94 -2.23 -13.87
N LEU A 92 -2.82 -0.98 -14.28
CA LEU A 92 -2.63 -0.63 -15.69
C LEU A 92 -1.23 -1.09 -16.13
N PRO A 93 -1.12 -1.98 -17.14
CA PRO A 93 0.18 -2.33 -17.68
C PRO A 93 0.80 -1.14 -18.41
N ARG A 94 2.12 -1.16 -18.59
CA ARG A 94 2.79 -0.20 -19.46
C ARG A 94 2.20 -0.26 -20.86
N LEU A 95 1.81 0.90 -21.37
CA LEU A 95 1.17 1.07 -22.66
C LEU A 95 2.20 1.37 -23.74
N PRO A 96 1.89 1.12 -25.03
CA PRO A 96 2.75 1.57 -26.12
C PRO A 96 3.04 3.08 -26.20
N ALA A 97 2.24 3.91 -25.53
CA ALA A 97 2.53 5.34 -25.37
C ALA A 97 3.64 5.63 -24.35
N ASP A 98 3.95 4.68 -23.48
CA ASP A 98 4.92 4.87 -22.41
C ASP A 98 6.34 4.60 -22.89
N ALA A 99 7.32 5.27 -22.27
CA ALA A 99 8.72 5.01 -22.53
C ALA A 99 9.15 3.63 -22.00
N GLY A 100 10.22 3.09 -22.59
CA GLY A 100 10.73 1.76 -22.21
C GLY A 100 11.45 1.71 -20.85
N GLN A 101 11.95 0.53 -20.54
CA GLN A 101 12.87 0.27 -19.43
C GLN A 101 14.31 0.21 -19.97
N PHE A 102 15.24 0.87 -19.29
CA PHE A 102 16.67 0.85 -19.57
C PHE A 102 17.41 0.22 -18.38
N VAL A 103 18.13 -0.87 -18.63
CA VAL A 103 18.81 -1.65 -17.58
C VAL A 103 20.33 -1.61 -17.80
N LEU A 104 21.07 -1.22 -16.77
CA LEU A 104 22.53 -1.21 -16.73
C LEU A 104 23.01 -2.18 -15.65
N ALA A 105 23.70 -3.25 -16.05
CA ALA A 105 24.22 -4.26 -15.12
C ALA A 105 25.73 -4.53 -15.27
N PRO A 106 26.60 -3.51 -15.11
CA PRO A 106 28.05 -3.69 -15.21
C PRO A 106 28.63 -4.40 -13.98
N LEU A 107 29.68 -5.21 -14.18
CA LEU A 107 30.31 -5.96 -13.09
C LEU A 107 31.39 -5.18 -12.32
N SER A 108 32.02 -4.19 -12.94
CA SER A 108 33.21 -3.53 -12.37
C SER A 108 33.29 -2.03 -12.60
N THR A 109 32.97 -1.55 -13.80
CA THR A 109 33.00 -0.12 -14.14
C THR A 109 31.81 0.27 -14.99
N LEU A 110 31.35 1.51 -14.81
CA LEU A 110 30.33 2.14 -15.64
C LEU A 110 30.83 3.54 -16.01
N SER A 111 30.88 3.84 -17.29
CA SER A 111 31.17 5.20 -17.77
C SER A 111 30.05 5.63 -18.72
N MET A 112 29.41 6.73 -18.38
CA MET A 112 28.28 7.31 -19.11
C MET A 112 28.71 8.67 -19.64
N GLN A 113 29.20 8.68 -20.88
CA GLN A 113 29.78 9.89 -21.51
C GLN A 113 28.85 10.53 -22.57
N GLY A 114 27.69 9.92 -22.86
CA GLY A 114 26.73 10.42 -23.83
C GLY A 114 25.41 10.86 -23.19
N ASP A 115 24.55 11.49 -23.98
CA ASP A 115 23.17 11.83 -23.59
C ASP A 115 22.29 10.58 -23.73
N LEU A 116 22.29 9.75 -22.68
CA LEU A 116 21.79 8.37 -22.76
C LEU A 116 20.27 8.25 -22.89
N LEU A 117 19.49 9.27 -22.52
CA LEU A 117 18.03 9.18 -22.50
C LEU A 117 17.35 10.49 -22.95
N GLN A 118 16.73 10.45 -24.12
CA GLN A 118 15.64 11.36 -24.51
C GLN A 118 14.34 10.58 -24.54
N ALA A 119 13.89 10.12 -23.37
CA ALA A 119 12.63 9.41 -23.24
C ALA A 119 11.47 10.40 -23.39
N THR A 120 11.06 10.65 -24.63
CA THR A 120 9.85 11.42 -24.92
C THR A 120 8.63 10.52 -24.84
N HIS A 121 7.59 11.00 -24.16
CA HIS A 121 6.28 10.37 -24.11
C HIS A 121 5.21 11.44 -24.36
N PRO A 122 4.09 11.11 -25.00
CA PRO A 122 2.97 12.05 -25.15
C PRO A 122 2.34 12.35 -23.79
N ASN A 123 1.55 13.42 -23.71
CA ASN A 123 0.76 13.73 -22.51
C ASN A 123 -0.10 12.53 -22.10
N GLY A 124 0.02 12.13 -20.83
CA GLY A 124 -0.68 10.97 -20.27
C GLY A 124 0.02 9.61 -20.49
N GLY A 125 1.17 9.57 -21.17
CA GLY A 125 2.08 8.42 -21.13
C GLY A 125 3.09 8.55 -19.99
N HIS A 126 3.66 7.42 -19.56
CA HIS A 126 4.70 7.33 -18.54
C HIS A 126 6.12 7.48 -19.12
N GLY A 127 7.01 8.15 -18.40
CA GLY A 127 8.42 8.32 -18.70
C GLY A 127 9.28 7.07 -18.48
N ALA A 128 10.59 7.21 -18.70
CA ALA A 128 11.50 6.07 -18.69
C ALA A 128 11.70 5.46 -17.30
N ILE A 129 11.81 4.14 -17.28
CA ILE A 129 12.26 3.38 -16.12
C ILE A 129 13.74 3.09 -16.30
N VAL A 130 14.56 3.39 -15.29
CA VAL A 130 16.00 3.09 -15.30
C VAL A 130 16.35 2.19 -14.13
N ASP A 131 17.03 1.09 -14.40
CA ASP A 131 17.50 0.14 -13.41
C ASP A 131 19.03 0.00 -13.50
N ILE A 132 19.70 0.11 -12.35
CA ILE A 132 21.14 -0.08 -12.23
C ILE A 132 21.42 -1.23 -11.27
N ALA A 133 21.92 -2.34 -11.77
CA ALA A 133 22.15 -3.57 -11.02
C ALA A 133 23.65 -3.89 -10.95
N VAL A 134 24.30 -3.53 -9.84
CA VAL A 134 25.74 -3.73 -9.63
C VAL A 134 26.00 -4.31 -8.24
N PRO A 135 27.11 -5.03 -7.98
CA PRO A 135 27.35 -5.62 -6.66
C PRO A 135 27.55 -4.59 -5.53
N ASN A 136 28.30 -3.51 -5.77
CA ASN A 136 28.47 -2.41 -4.82
C ASN A 136 28.42 -1.08 -5.58
N LEU A 137 27.59 -0.14 -5.13
CA LEU A 137 27.36 1.12 -5.82
C LEU A 137 27.77 2.32 -4.97
N TYR A 138 28.54 3.23 -5.55
CA TYR A 138 28.89 4.53 -4.97
C TYR A 138 28.34 5.64 -5.85
N VAL A 139 27.44 6.47 -5.31
CA VAL A 139 26.87 7.63 -5.98
C VAL A 139 27.51 8.89 -5.43
N GLY A 140 28.47 9.45 -6.16
CA GLY A 140 29.28 10.59 -5.73
C GLY A 140 28.84 11.92 -6.32
N ASP A 141 29.52 12.99 -5.92
CA ASP A 141 29.40 14.34 -6.51
C ASP A 141 30.39 14.62 -7.67
N GLY A 142 31.15 13.60 -8.08
CA GLY A 142 32.21 13.68 -9.09
C GLY A 142 33.55 14.23 -8.60
N THR A 143 33.71 14.48 -7.30
CA THR A 143 34.96 15.01 -6.73
C THR A 143 35.69 14.03 -5.83
N THR A 144 34.94 13.15 -5.16
CA THR A 144 35.48 12.16 -4.22
C THR A 144 35.62 10.80 -4.91
N ALA A 145 36.80 10.18 -4.77
CA ALA A 145 37.02 8.84 -5.31
C ALA A 145 36.19 7.80 -4.55
N ALA A 146 35.52 6.91 -5.30
CA ALA A 146 34.80 5.79 -4.71
C ALA A 146 35.75 4.83 -3.98
N PRO A 147 35.28 4.14 -2.91
CA PRO A 147 36.03 3.07 -2.29
C PRO A 147 36.37 1.95 -3.28
N ASN A 148 37.46 1.22 -3.04
CA ASN A 148 37.83 0.08 -3.88
C ASN A 148 36.70 -0.98 -3.89
N GLY A 149 36.42 -1.56 -5.06
CA GLY A 149 35.37 -2.56 -5.24
C GLY A 149 33.96 -2.01 -5.45
N TYR A 150 33.80 -0.68 -5.55
CA TYR A 150 32.53 -0.02 -5.88
C TYR A 150 32.50 0.40 -7.35
N VAL A 151 31.35 0.22 -8.00
CA VAL A 151 31.03 0.93 -9.24
C VAL A 151 30.65 2.35 -8.86
N SER A 152 31.40 3.34 -9.39
CA SER A 152 31.16 4.76 -9.12
C SER A 152 30.31 5.39 -10.20
N ILE A 153 29.31 6.18 -9.81
CA ILE A 153 28.50 6.99 -10.72
C ILE A 153 28.26 8.36 -10.10
N ASP A 154 28.34 9.41 -10.90
CA ASP A 154 28.03 10.76 -10.44
C ASP A 154 26.52 10.97 -10.34
N ALA A 155 26.06 11.57 -9.23
CA ALA A 155 24.65 11.88 -9.02
C ALA A 155 24.08 12.75 -10.14
N THR A 156 24.84 13.73 -10.65
CA THR A 156 24.41 14.58 -11.77
C THR A 156 24.17 13.79 -13.05
N THR A 157 24.99 12.78 -13.30
CA THR A 157 24.84 11.92 -14.49
C THR A 157 23.58 11.08 -14.38
N LEU A 158 23.27 10.55 -13.19
CA LEU A 158 22.01 9.86 -12.92
C LEU A 158 20.80 10.79 -13.05
N SER A 159 20.88 12.00 -12.48
CA SER A 159 19.82 12.99 -12.55
C SER A 159 19.52 13.42 -13.99
N HIS A 160 20.54 13.52 -14.84
CA HIS A 160 20.39 13.86 -16.26
C HIS A 160 19.73 12.77 -17.10
N LEU A 161 19.56 11.55 -16.58
CA LEU A 161 18.77 10.51 -17.24
C LEU A 161 17.30 10.90 -17.34
N ASN A 162 16.83 11.81 -16.48
CA ASN A 162 15.44 12.28 -16.43
C ASN A 162 14.44 11.11 -16.44
N ALA A 163 14.75 10.08 -15.65
CA ALA A 163 13.92 8.91 -15.49
C ALA A 163 12.66 9.28 -14.70
N GLU A 164 11.51 8.74 -15.11
CA GLU A 164 10.31 8.78 -14.27
C GLU A 164 10.53 7.92 -13.01
N SER A 165 11.29 6.84 -13.12
CA SER A 165 11.69 6.08 -11.95
C SER A 165 13.06 5.45 -12.08
N LEU A 166 13.94 5.81 -11.15
CA LEU A 166 15.32 5.36 -11.06
C LEU A 166 15.48 4.36 -9.91
N LEU A 167 15.73 3.10 -10.24
CA LEU A 167 16.15 2.07 -9.28
C LEU A 167 17.66 1.92 -9.31
N LEU A 168 18.28 2.07 -8.14
CA LEU A 168 19.68 1.78 -7.88
C LEU A 168 19.80 0.54 -7.00
N GLY A 169 20.52 -0.46 -7.51
CA GLY A 169 20.89 -1.69 -6.81
C GLY A 169 20.13 -2.94 -7.22
N GLY A 170 19.39 -2.92 -8.33
CA GLY A 170 18.65 -4.09 -8.79
C GLY A 170 17.93 -3.88 -10.12
N THR A 171 17.04 -4.82 -10.44
CA THR A 171 16.16 -4.78 -11.62
C THR A 171 14.69 -4.94 -11.24
N ARG A 172 13.79 -4.39 -12.07
CA ARG A 172 12.34 -4.47 -11.89
C ARG A 172 11.66 -5.34 -12.92
N GLN A 173 10.67 -6.09 -12.45
CA GLN A 173 9.78 -6.90 -13.29
C GLN A 173 8.34 -6.75 -12.80
N SER A 174 7.40 -6.55 -13.72
CA SER A 174 5.98 -6.54 -13.37
C SER A 174 5.53 -7.91 -12.88
N ALA A 175 4.77 -7.93 -11.80
CA ALA A 175 4.10 -9.10 -11.24
C ALA A 175 2.60 -8.84 -11.10
N ALA A 176 1.82 -9.88 -10.79
CA ALA A 176 0.38 -9.76 -10.62
C ALA A 176 -0.01 -8.91 -9.40
N ASP A 177 0.81 -8.92 -8.35
CA ASP A 177 0.59 -8.24 -7.07
C ASP A 177 1.47 -7.01 -6.85
N GLY A 178 2.17 -6.52 -7.88
CA GLY A 178 3.05 -5.35 -7.77
C GLY A 178 4.26 -5.38 -8.72
N ILE A 179 5.34 -4.71 -8.34
CA ILE A 179 6.64 -4.76 -9.01
C ILE A 179 7.59 -5.62 -8.20
N LEU A 180 8.07 -6.71 -8.80
CA LEU A 180 9.17 -7.49 -8.24
C LEU A 180 10.49 -6.73 -8.43
N VAL A 181 11.18 -6.46 -7.34
CA VAL A 181 12.54 -5.90 -7.32
C VAL A 181 13.51 -7.04 -7.01
N ASN A 182 14.33 -7.41 -7.99
CA ASN A 182 15.45 -8.31 -7.81
C ASN A 182 16.64 -7.47 -7.35
N VAL A 183 17.10 -7.67 -6.10
CA VAL A 183 18.17 -6.87 -5.49
C VAL A 183 19.53 -7.53 -5.75
N ASP A 184 20.38 -6.82 -6.50
CA ASP A 184 21.71 -7.28 -6.92
C ASP A 184 22.83 -6.65 -6.08
N SER A 185 22.64 -5.43 -5.59
CA SER A 185 23.64 -4.75 -4.75
C SER A 185 23.71 -5.36 -3.35
N ASP A 186 24.93 -5.61 -2.87
CA ASP A 186 25.20 -5.84 -1.45
C ASP A 186 25.17 -4.50 -0.69
N ARG A 187 25.89 -3.49 -1.20
CA ARG A 187 26.00 -2.17 -0.55
C ARG A 187 25.81 -1.01 -1.52
N ILE A 188 25.11 0.03 -1.05
CA ILE A 188 24.99 1.32 -1.73
C ILE A 188 25.49 2.43 -0.81
N VAL A 189 26.32 3.33 -1.34
CA VAL A 189 26.76 4.54 -0.66
C VAL A 189 26.34 5.76 -1.49
N ILE A 190 25.55 6.65 -0.90
CA ILE A 190 25.25 7.97 -1.46
C ILE A 190 26.16 8.98 -0.78
N ALA A 191 26.96 9.68 -1.58
CA ALA A 191 27.96 10.64 -1.14
C ALA A 191 27.98 11.86 -2.07
N ASN A 192 26.78 12.31 -2.46
CA ASN A 192 26.60 13.55 -3.20
C ASN A 192 26.45 14.72 -2.22
N ASN A 193 25.91 15.84 -2.69
CA ASN A 193 25.66 17.00 -1.85
C ASN A 193 24.44 17.81 -2.34
N ALA A 194 23.98 18.77 -1.54
CA ALA A 194 22.84 19.63 -1.87
C ALA A 194 23.01 20.46 -3.15
N ALA A 195 24.23 20.73 -3.61
CA ALA A 195 24.49 21.43 -4.89
C ALA A 195 24.43 20.49 -6.10
N LYS A 196 24.54 19.18 -5.88
CA LYS A 196 24.44 18.12 -6.89
C LYS A 196 23.52 16.98 -6.40
N PRO A 197 22.23 17.28 -6.17
CA PRO A 197 21.29 16.29 -5.64
C PRO A 197 21.06 15.15 -6.65
N LEU A 198 20.72 13.98 -6.13
CA LEU A 198 20.22 12.86 -6.92
C LEU A 198 18.72 13.10 -7.11
N THR A 199 18.27 13.24 -8.36
CA THR A 199 16.90 13.64 -8.68
C THR A 199 16.28 12.79 -9.78
N ALA A 200 15.02 12.41 -9.57
CA ALA A 200 14.11 11.76 -10.53
C ALA A 200 12.67 11.96 -10.01
N ASP A 201 11.63 11.60 -10.77
CA ASP A 201 10.25 11.62 -10.24
C ASP A 201 10.10 10.61 -9.06
N GLU A 202 10.81 9.49 -9.15
CA GLU A 202 10.97 8.47 -8.11
C GLU A 202 12.42 7.96 -8.09
N VAL A 203 13.05 7.96 -6.91
CA VAL A 203 14.35 7.34 -6.66
C VAL A 203 14.15 6.19 -5.68
N ILE A 204 14.58 4.99 -6.06
CA ILE A 204 14.58 3.79 -5.21
C ILE A 204 16.01 3.29 -5.10
N LEU A 205 16.48 3.09 -3.88
CA LEU A 205 17.73 2.42 -3.55
C LEU A 205 17.38 1.08 -2.91
N ALA A 206 18.00 -0.02 -3.34
CA ALA A 206 17.79 -1.33 -2.74
C ALA A 206 19.12 -2.09 -2.62
N ALA A 207 19.41 -2.63 -1.43
CA ALA A 207 20.63 -3.39 -1.19
C ALA A 207 20.38 -4.55 -0.21
N ASN A 208 21.07 -5.67 -0.40
CA ASN A 208 20.93 -6.87 0.44
C ASN A 208 21.55 -6.66 1.84
N ASN A 209 22.69 -5.96 1.94
CA ASN A 209 23.43 -5.82 3.19
C ASN A 209 23.27 -4.43 3.80
N GLY A 210 23.43 -3.36 3.01
CA GLY A 210 23.11 -2.03 3.53
C GLY A 210 23.20 -0.85 2.59
N ILE A 211 22.52 0.21 2.98
CA ILE A 211 22.53 1.52 2.32
C ILE A 211 23.09 2.54 3.31
N THR A 212 24.08 3.31 2.89
CA THR A 212 24.62 4.44 3.64
C THR A 212 24.41 5.72 2.85
N VAL A 213 23.76 6.71 3.46
CA VAL A 213 23.62 8.06 2.90
C VAL A 213 24.47 9.00 3.74
N ASN A 214 25.62 9.39 3.19
CA ASN A 214 26.61 10.19 3.91
C ASN A 214 26.06 11.57 4.26
N ALA A 215 26.54 12.12 5.37
CA ALA A 215 26.15 13.44 5.84
C ALA A 215 26.28 14.52 4.74
N GLY A 216 25.28 15.39 4.63
CA GLY A 216 25.22 16.45 3.61
C GLY A 216 24.71 16.02 2.23
N SER A 217 24.45 14.73 2.01
CA SER A 217 23.86 14.21 0.77
C SER A 217 22.44 14.73 0.54
N ALA A 218 21.98 14.67 -0.71
CA ALA A 218 20.62 15.10 -1.05
C ALA A 218 19.97 14.17 -2.09
N ILE A 219 18.78 13.67 -1.78
CA ILE A 219 17.92 12.89 -2.69
C ILE A 219 16.58 13.60 -2.75
N VAL A 220 16.20 14.05 -3.95
CA VAL A 220 15.01 14.89 -4.13
C VAL A 220 14.18 14.35 -5.28
N ALA A 221 12.94 13.98 -4.99
CA ALA A 221 11.97 13.69 -6.02
C ALA A 221 11.53 14.98 -6.71
N SER A 222 11.62 15.01 -8.04
CA SER A 222 11.22 16.14 -8.88
C SER A 222 10.33 15.62 -10.01
N GLY A 223 9.13 16.17 -10.19
CA GLY A 223 8.23 15.78 -11.29
C GLY A 223 6.79 15.55 -10.85
N THR A 224 6.00 14.90 -11.71
CA THR A 224 4.53 14.80 -11.59
C THR A 224 4.00 13.38 -11.58
N ALA A 225 4.84 12.35 -11.59
CA ALA A 225 4.38 10.96 -11.50
C ALA A 225 3.48 10.76 -10.26
N THR A 226 2.28 10.19 -10.47
CA THR A 226 1.22 10.15 -9.44
C THR A 226 1.03 8.77 -8.79
N GLY A 227 1.77 7.74 -9.17
CA GLY A 227 1.63 6.42 -8.51
C GLY A 227 2.60 5.36 -9.00
N SER A 228 3.04 4.48 -8.10
CA SER A 228 3.82 3.27 -8.38
C SER A 228 3.10 2.06 -7.76
N PRO A 229 3.09 0.88 -8.39
CA PRO A 229 2.58 -0.33 -7.75
C PRO A 229 3.45 -0.70 -6.54
N ASP A 230 2.88 -1.48 -5.62
CA ASP A 230 3.61 -2.02 -4.47
C ASP A 230 4.91 -2.74 -4.87
N LEU A 231 5.96 -2.57 -4.07
CA LEU A 231 7.27 -3.19 -4.30
C LEU A 231 7.32 -4.53 -3.58
N ILE A 232 7.77 -5.57 -4.28
CA ILE A 232 7.93 -6.93 -3.77
C ILE A 232 9.41 -7.28 -3.79
N ILE A 233 9.94 -7.75 -2.66
CA ILE A 233 11.34 -8.13 -2.49
C ILE A 233 11.43 -9.52 -1.84
N GLY A 234 12.39 -10.34 -2.27
CA GLY A 234 12.67 -11.65 -1.66
C GLY A 234 11.87 -12.82 -2.23
N ARG A 235 11.09 -12.61 -3.29
CA ARG A 235 10.31 -13.66 -3.94
C ARG A 235 11.21 -14.79 -4.44
N GLY A 236 10.98 -16.00 -3.93
CA GLY A 236 11.78 -17.18 -4.26
C GLY A 236 13.19 -17.19 -3.64
N GLY A 237 13.48 -16.30 -2.69
CA GLY A 237 14.79 -16.15 -2.07
C GLY A 237 14.73 -15.58 -0.64
N ASN A 238 15.74 -14.79 -0.27
CA ASN A 238 15.79 -14.06 1.00
C ASN A 238 15.24 -12.64 0.81
N GLY A 239 14.35 -12.20 1.68
CA GLY A 239 13.80 -10.84 1.66
C GLY A 239 14.58 -9.82 2.47
N ASP A 240 15.61 -10.22 3.22
CA ASP A 240 16.42 -9.30 4.00
C ASP A 240 17.09 -8.23 3.11
N GLY A 241 17.20 -7.02 3.64
CA GLY A 241 17.87 -5.91 2.96
C GLY A 241 17.45 -4.55 3.49
N ALA A 242 17.96 -3.52 2.83
CA ALA A 242 17.62 -2.13 3.04
C ALA A 242 17.01 -1.54 1.75
N LEU A 243 16.05 -0.64 1.90
CA LEU A 243 15.41 0.11 0.85
C LEU A 243 15.22 1.57 1.29
N LEU A 244 15.58 2.50 0.41
CA LEU A 244 15.26 3.91 0.55
C LEU A 244 14.52 4.35 -0.71
N ARG A 245 13.34 4.95 -0.54
CA ARG A 245 12.56 5.51 -1.65
C ARG A 245 12.23 6.97 -1.36
N VAL A 246 12.38 7.82 -2.36
CA VAL A 246 11.92 9.21 -2.36
C VAL A 246 11.15 9.44 -3.66
N ALA A 247 9.89 9.88 -3.58
CA ALA A 247 9.01 10.02 -4.74
C ALA A 247 8.04 11.19 -4.60
N ASN A 248 7.53 11.67 -5.73
CA ASN A 248 6.42 12.65 -5.80
C ASN A 248 5.03 12.03 -6.02
N GLY A 249 4.97 10.71 -6.19
CA GLY A 249 3.72 9.96 -6.21
C GLY A 249 3.23 9.59 -4.80
N ASP A 250 2.14 8.85 -4.77
CA ASP A 250 1.54 8.34 -3.54
C ASP A 250 2.45 7.35 -2.79
N HIS A 251 2.05 7.01 -1.56
CA HIS A 251 2.66 5.93 -0.78
C HIS A 251 2.62 4.60 -1.54
N VAL A 252 3.69 3.83 -1.41
CA VAL A 252 3.86 2.51 -2.03
C VAL A 252 4.26 1.52 -0.95
N ASN A 253 3.56 0.39 -0.86
CA ASN A 253 3.92 -0.62 0.14
C ASN A 253 5.19 -1.36 -0.28
N VAL A 254 6.00 -1.73 0.71
CA VAL A 254 7.16 -2.60 0.53
C VAL A 254 6.85 -3.93 1.18
N LYS A 255 6.60 -4.95 0.35
CA LYS A 255 6.33 -6.32 0.74
C LYS A 255 7.62 -7.14 0.64
N ARG A 256 8.15 -7.54 1.79
CA ARG A 256 9.28 -8.47 1.87
C ARG A 256 8.79 -9.88 2.16
N GLU A 257 9.25 -10.84 1.37
CA GLU A 257 8.96 -12.27 1.53
C GLU A 257 10.19 -12.98 2.16
N ASN A 258 9.99 -13.98 3.02
CA ASN A 258 11.09 -14.77 3.61
C ASN A 258 12.11 -13.96 4.44
N VAL A 259 11.64 -12.99 5.24
CA VAL A 259 12.49 -12.16 6.10
C VAL A 259 13.06 -12.98 7.27
N GLN A 260 14.38 -12.94 7.45
CA GLN A 260 15.13 -13.58 8.54
C GLN A 260 15.77 -12.58 9.50
N ARG A 261 15.91 -11.32 9.08
CA ARG A 261 16.55 -10.22 9.82
C ARG A 261 18.03 -10.49 10.12
N ALA A 262 18.73 -11.16 9.21
CA ALA A 262 20.16 -11.43 9.31
C ALA A 262 21.01 -10.29 8.69
N THR A 263 20.45 -9.57 7.71
CA THR A 263 21.11 -8.48 6.98
C THR A 263 20.15 -7.30 6.75
N GLY A 264 20.65 -6.21 6.18
CA GLY A 264 19.86 -5.04 5.82
C GLY A 264 19.95 -3.91 6.84
N THR A 265 20.95 -3.05 6.68
CA THR A 265 21.10 -1.82 7.48
C THR A 265 20.89 -0.58 6.62
N LEU A 266 20.09 0.38 7.09
CA LEU A 266 19.96 1.69 6.47
C LEU A 266 20.51 2.76 7.42
N ASP A 267 21.60 3.42 7.03
CA ASP A 267 22.21 4.50 7.80
C ASP A 267 22.16 5.83 7.03
N VAL A 268 21.33 6.76 7.51
CA VAL A 268 21.18 8.09 6.94
C VAL A 268 21.79 9.12 7.88
N GLY A 269 22.90 9.71 7.43
CA GLY A 269 23.69 10.68 8.20
C GLY A 269 22.96 12.00 8.46
N SER A 270 23.60 12.87 9.25
CA SER A 270 23.05 14.20 9.57
C SER A 270 23.13 15.15 8.38
N ASN A 271 22.26 16.16 8.34
CA ASN A 271 22.18 17.15 7.26
C ASN A 271 21.94 16.52 5.88
N VAL A 272 21.41 15.29 5.84
CA VAL A 272 20.93 14.69 4.60
C VAL A 272 19.56 15.27 4.29
N LEU A 273 19.35 15.73 3.06
CA LEU A 273 18.03 16.14 2.59
C LEU A 273 17.35 14.98 1.87
N LEU A 274 16.17 14.57 2.36
CA LEU A 274 15.25 13.70 1.63
C LEU A 274 13.97 14.49 1.33
N GLY A 275 13.74 14.84 0.06
CA GLY A 275 12.61 15.70 -0.34
C GLY A 275 11.69 15.04 -1.35
N GLY A 276 10.39 14.95 -1.04
CA GLY A 276 9.38 14.36 -1.92
C GLY A 276 8.05 14.17 -1.19
N LYS A 277 6.96 13.91 -1.92
CA LYS A 277 5.65 13.64 -1.30
C LYS A 277 5.56 12.30 -0.59
N SER A 278 6.37 11.33 -0.98
CA SER A 278 6.42 10.01 -0.33
C SER A 278 7.87 9.62 -0.07
N ILE A 279 8.17 9.30 1.19
CA ILE A 279 9.49 8.80 1.61
C ILE A 279 9.32 7.46 2.30
N THR A 280 10.10 6.47 1.90
CA THR A 280 10.18 5.15 2.54
C THR A 280 11.62 4.90 2.99
N LEU A 281 11.81 4.61 4.27
CA LEU A 281 13.07 4.13 4.85
C LEU A 281 12.79 2.77 5.45
N ASP A 282 13.25 1.67 4.84
CA ASP A 282 12.93 0.32 5.28
C ASP A 282 14.19 -0.55 5.35
N ALA A 283 14.49 -1.12 6.51
CA ALA A 283 15.56 -2.10 6.64
C ALA A 283 15.21 -3.21 7.62
N THR A 284 15.58 -4.44 7.27
CA THR A 284 15.18 -5.64 8.03
C THR A 284 15.99 -5.84 9.32
N LEU A 285 17.25 -5.39 9.37
CA LEU A 285 18.10 -5.49 10.55
C LEU A 285 18.06 -4.21 11.38
N ASP A 286 18.47 -3.07 10.81
CA ASP A 286 18.54 -1.81 11.55
C ASP A 286 18.38 -0.58 10.66
N THR A 287 17.72 0.46 11.18
CA THR A 287 17.47 1.72 10.48
C THR A 287 17.85 2.89 11.39
N THR A 288 18.85 3.66 11.00
CA THR A 288 19.24 4.92 11.64
C THR A 288 19.04 6.07 10.66
N SER A 289 18.37 7.14 11.09
CA SER A 289 18.18 8.32 10.25
C SER A 289 18.27 9.61 11.03
N LYS A 290 19.07 10.54 10.51
CA LYS A 290 19.21 11.93 10.96
C LYS A 290 18.92 12.91 9.81
N ALA A 291 18.12 12.46 8.85
CA ALA A 291 17.74 13.25 7.68
C ALA A 291 16.82 14.42 8.05
N ASP A 292 16.95 15.51 7.30
CA ASP A 292 15.90 16.50 7.13
C ASP A 292 14.88 15.96 6.11
N LEU A 293 13.66 15.69 6.58
CA LEU A 293 12.58 15.11 5.79
C LEU A 293 11.64 16.22 5.29
N GLN A 294 11.65 16.47 3.98
CA GLN A 294 10.77 17.46 3.34
C GLN A 294 9.63 16.75 2.61
N LEU A 295 8.56 16.47 3.36
CA LEU A 295 7.43 15.63 2.91
C LEU A 295 6.30 16.39 2.19
N ALA A 296 6.29 17.73 2.26
CA ALA A 296 5.23 18.58 1.72
C ALA A 296 3.78 18.16 2.12
N GLY A 297 3.62 17.62 3.33
CA GLY A 297 2.34 17.11 3.85
C GLY A 297 1.95 15.71 3.39
N GLY A 298 2.81 15.01 2.65
CA GLY A 298 2.54 13.69 2.10
C GLY A 298 2.76 12.53 3.09
N SER A 299 3.34 11.43 2.61
CA SER A 299 3.43 10.15 3.33
C SER A 299 4.84 9.76 3.74
N LEU A 300 5.01 9.30 4.97
CA LEU A 300 6.26 8.75 5.49
C LEU A 300 6.07 7.28 5.89
N SER A 301 6.93 6.41 5.37
CA SER A 301 6.98 4.99 5.72
C SER A 301 8.34 4.65 6.34
N LEU A 302 8.32 4.06 7.53
CA LEU A 302 9.50 3.73 8.32
C LEU A 302 9.46 2.24 8.69
N GLY A 303 10.37 1.47 8.12
CA GLY A 303 10.61 0.06 8.36
C GLY A 303 11.92 -0.16 9.12
N ALA A 304 11.87 -0.90 10.23
CA ALA A 304 13.06 -1.22 11.01
C ALA A 304 12.94 -2.57 11.72
N GLY A 305 14.06 -3.18 12.09
CA GLY A 305 14.09 -4.39 12.91
C GLY A 305 13.28 -4.24 14.22
N ARG A 306 13.33 -3.05 14.82
CA ARG A 306 12.53 -2.58 15.97
C ARG A 306 12.30 -1.08 15.82
N ILE A 307 11.13 -0.58 16.26
CA ILE A 307 10.85 0.86 16.35
C ILE A 307 10.64 1.23 17.81
N SER A 308 11.23 2.33 18.26
CA SER A 308 11.10 2.87 19.62
C SER A 308 10.65 4.32 19.57
N LEU A 309 9.58 4.66 20.28
CA LEU A 309 8.94 5.99 20.22
C LEU A 309 8.82 6.61 21.63
N GLY A 310 8.96 7.93 21.73
CA GLY A 310 8.75 8.68 22.98
C GLY A 310 10.05 9.03 23.71
N ASP A 311 10.16 8.74 25.00
CA ASP A 311 11.34 9.02 25.83
C ASP A 311 12.48 8.01 25.56
N ILE A 312 13.14 8.15 24.41
CA ILE A 312 14.12 7.20 23.87
C ILE A 312 15.55 7.32 24.45
N SER A 313 15.72 7.95 25.62
CA SER A 313 17.06 8.09 26.23
C SER A 313 17.65 6.72 26.59
N GLY A 314 18.83 6.39 26.04
CA GLY A 314 19.49 5.11 26.26
C GLY A 314 18.98 3.95 25.38
N VAL A 315 18.06 4.22 24.46
CA VAL A 315 17.64 3.26 23.43
C VAL A 315 18.65 3.29 22.29
N ASN A 316 19.34 2.17 22.07
CA ASN A 316 20.44 2.08 21.10
C ASN A 316 20.19 1.06 19.97
N ASN A 317 19.02 0.41 19.95
CA ASN A 317 18.72 -0.66 19.00
C ASN A 317 17.46 -0.32 18.19
N GLY A 318 17.55 -0.42 16.86
CA GLY A 318 16.43 -0.10 15.98
C GLY A 318 16.26 1.40 15.74
N LEU A 319 15.18 1.74 15.05
CA LEU A 319 14.81 3.13 14.79
C LEU A 319 14.20 3.75 16.05
N ALA A 320 14.86 4.77 16.60
CA ALA A 320 14.39 5.51 17.76
C ALA A 320 13.94 6.92 17.36
N LEU A 321 12.70 7.28 17.71
CA LEU A 321 12.12 8.61 17.43
C LEU A 321 11.54 9.21 18.70
N SER A 322 12.07 10.36 19.10
CA SER A 322 11.55 11.14 20.21
C SER A 322 10.21 11.78 19.88
N GLY A 323 9.44 12.13 20.92
CA GLY A 323 8.22 12.93 20.74
C GLY A 323 8.48 14.27 20.04
N THR A 324 9.65 14.86 20.23
CA THR A 324 10.06 16.10 19.54
C THR A 324 10.33 15.89 18.05
N GLU A 325 10.98 14.79 17.66
CA GLU A 325 11.22 14.46 16.25
C GLU A 325 9.91 14.13 15.54
N LEU A 326 9.02 13.38 16.19
CA LEU A 326 7.69 13.07 15.66
C LEU A 326 6.84 14.33 15.48
N ALA A 327 6.88 15.27 16.44
CA ALA A 327 6.16 16.54 16.32
C ALA A 327 6.71 17.42 15.17
N ALA A 328 8.03 17.37 14.93
CA ALA A 328 8.70 18.12 13.88
C ALA A 328 8.31 17.67 12.46
N LEU A 329 7.76 16.45 12.29
CA LEU A 329 7.23 15.98 11.01
C LEU A 329 6.00 16.80 10.54
N GLY A 330 5.32 17.50 11.45
CA GLY A 330 4.11 18.25 11.13
C GLY A 330 2.92 17.36 10.74
N GLY A 331 2.02 17.89 9.92
CA GLY A 331 0.87 17.14 9.41
C GLY A 331 1.24 16.22 8.25
N LEU A 332 0.67 15.02 8.21
CA LEU A 332 0.93 13.99 7.20
C LEU A 332 -0.36 13.41 6.64
N ASP A 333 -0.37 13.14 5.34
CA ASP A 333 -1.40 12.31 4.69
C ASP A 333 -1.27 10.86 5.15
N GLY A 334 -0.05 10.37 5.37
CA GLY A 334 0.19 8.99 5.79
C GLY A 334 1.43 8.82 6.66
N LEU A 335 1.30 8.06 7.75
CA LEU A 335 2.43 7.57 8.53
C LEU A 335 2.33 6.06 8.65
N TYR A 336 3.32 5.34 8.13
CA TYR A 336 3.36 3.88 8.11
C TYR A 336 4.57 3.41 8.92
N LEU A 337 4.32 2.76 10.05
CA LEU A 337 5.37 2.25 10.93
C LEU A 337 5.40 0.73 10.83
N LYS A 338 6.47 0.19 10.24
CA LYS A 338 6.70 -1.24 10.09
C LYS A 338 7.84 -1.70 10.98
N SER A 339 7.55 -2.60 11.90
CA SER A 339 8.57 -3.30 12.65
C SER A 339 8.59 -4.78 12.30
N TYR A 340 9.78 -5.29 11.99
CA TYR A 340 10.04 -6.73 11.89
C TYR A 340 10.11 -7.43 13.27
N SER A 341 9.79 -6.71 14.36
CA SER A 341 9.52 -7.26 15.69
C SER A 341 8.44 -6.48 16.45
N THR A 342 8.83 -5.37 17.08
CA THR A 342 7.97 -4.57 17.97
C THR A 342 8.07 -3.08 17.72
N ILE A 343 6.96 -2.41 18.01
CA ILE A 343 6.92 -0.98 18.24
C ILE A 343 6.85 -0.76 19.75
N ASP A 344 7.89 -0.14 20.30
CA ASP A 344 8.09 0.10 21.71
C ASP A 344 7.80 1.58 22.04
N PHE A 345 7.04 1.82 23.09
CA PHE A 345 6.65 3.14 23.55
C PHE A 345 7.26 3.43 24.91
N TYR A 346 8.04 4.51 25.01
CA TYR A 346 8.74 4.92 26.22
C TYR A 346 8.15 6.22 26.76
N GLY A 347 7.84 6.24 28.06
CA GLY A 347 7.31 7.44 28.72
C GLY A 347 5.93 7.87 28.20
N ASP A 348 5.70 9.18 28.19
CA ASP A 348 4.48 9.77 27.62
C ASP A 348 4.67 10.05 26.13
N LEU A 349 3.67 9.74 25.30
CA LEU A 349 3.70 10.04 23.88
C LEU A 349 2.33 10.52 23.40
N THR A 350 2.32 11.60 22.62
CA THR A 350 1.15 12.03 21.88
C THR A 350 1.55 12.27 20.43
N LEU A 351 0.86 11.61 19.51
CA LEU A 351 1.10 11.67 18.07
C LEU A 351 -0.21 11.92 17.33
N GLY A 352 -0.18 12.75 16.27
CA GLY A 352 -1.32 12.87 15.37
C GLY A 352 -2.41 13.86 15.79
N THR A 353 -2.16 14.66 16.83
CA THR A 353 -3.09 15.67 17.37
C THR A 353 -2.64 17.09 17.01
N GLY A 354 -3.58 18.04 17.02
CA GLY A 354 -3.29 19.45 16.78
C GLY A 354 -2.66 19.72 15.40
N GLN A 355 -1.52 20.42 15.39
CA GLN A 355 -0.80 20.81 14.18
C GLN A 355 -0.05 19.65 13.51
N SER A 356 0.14 18.53 14.22
CA SER A 356 0.77 17.30 13.69
C SER A 356 -0.29 16.30 13.26
N SER A 357 -1.37 16.76 12.61
CA SER A 357 -2.50 15.90 12.26
C SER A 357 -2.11 14.85 11.23
N ILE A 358 -2.46 13.59 11.47
CA ILE A 358 -2.25 12.48 10.53
C ILE A 358 -3.60 12.08 9.92
N GLN A 359 -3.66 11.88 8.60
CA GLN A 359 -4.86 11.35 7.93
C GLN A 359 -4.92 9.82 8.00
N HIS A 360 -3.82 9.14 7.74
CA HIS A 360 -3.72 7.68 7.82
C HIS A 360 -2.52 7.24 8.68
N LEU A 361 -2.76 6.37 9.67
CA LEU A 361 -1.70 5.77 10.49
C LEU A 361 -1.77 4.23 10.36
N ALA A 362 -0.69 3.61 9.89
CA ALA A 362 -0.56 2.16 9.88
C ALA A 362 0.53 1.70 10.86
N LEU A 363 0.19 0.73 11.70
CA LEU A 363 1.10 0.05 12.63
C LEU A 363 1.21 -1.42 12.22
N ASP A 364 2.33 -1.77 11.60
CA ASP A 364 2.66 -3.12 11.13
C ASP A 364 3.71 -3.74 12.06
N ALA A 365 3.28 -4.53 13.04
CA ALA A 365 4.20 -5.17 13.99
C ALA A 365 3.56 -6.36 14.70
N GLY A 366 4.38 -7.34 15.07
CA GLY A 366 3.95 -8.46 15.90
C GLY A 366 3.64 -8.07 17.35
N GLY A 367 4.14 -6.92 17.82
CA GLY A 367 3.80 -6.43 19.15
C GLY A 367 3.93 -4.91 19.33
N LEU A 368 3.00 -4.34 20.09
CA LEU A 368 3.01 -2.97 20.61
C LEU A 368 3.32 -3.03 22.12
N ARG A 369 4.39 -2.38 22.59
CA ARG A 369 4.87 -2.54 23.99
C ARG A 369 5.04 -1.21 24.71
N GLY A 370 4.48 -1.07 25.90
CA GLY A 370 4.68 0.09 26.78
C GLY A 370 5.79 -0.10 27.81
N PHE A 371 6.67 0.90 27.97
CA PHE A 371 7.79 0.94 28.93
C PHE A 371 7.73 2.11 29.93
N GLY A 372 6.58 2.79 30.06
CA GLY A 372 6.45 4.00 30.89
C GLY A 372 6.11 3.81 32.37
N GLY A 373 5.54 2.67 32.76
CA GLY A 373 4.95 2.46 34.10
C GLY A 373 3.54 3.03 34.25
N ALA A 374 2.95 2.91 35.44
CA ALA A 374 1.49 3.00 35.62
C ALA A 374 0.84 4.37 35.37
N SER A 375 1.59 5.46 35.51
CA SER A 375 1.07 6.83 35.30
C SER A 375 1.25 7.34 33.87
N LYS A 376 1.87 6.55 32.99
CA LYS A 376 2.24 6.98 31.64
C LYS A 376 1.19 6.64 30.61
N THR A 377 1.09 7.52 29.61
CA THR A 377 0.07 7.43 28.57
C THR A 377 0.66 7.58 27.18
N VAL A 378 0.17 6.76 26.26
CA VAL A 378 0.48 6.83 24.83
C VAL A 378 -0.83 7.13 24.11
N THR A 379 -0.88 8.22 23.35
CA THR A 379 -2.02 8.59 22.51
C THR A 379 -1.58 8.70 21.06
N LEU A 380 -2.16 7.88 20.19
CA LEU A 380 -1.94 7.90 18.75
C LEU A 380 -3.25 8.28 18.07
N ALA A 381 -3.28 9.35 17.29
CA ALA A 381 -4.49 9.82 16.63
C ALA A 381 -4.32 9.95 15.11
N ALA A 382 -5.29 9.50 14.33
CA ALA A 382 -5.32 9.72 12.88
C ALA A 382 -6.76 9.80 12.37
N GLY A 383 -6.93 10.14 11.09
CA GLY A 383 -8.23 10.00 10.41
C GLY A 383 -8.65 8.53 10.38
N ASP A 384 -7.81 7.68 9.83
CA ASP A 384 -7.95 6.22 9.85
C ASP A 384 -6.70 5.60 10.49
N VAL A 385 -6.91 4.57 11.31
CA VAL A 385 -5.81 3.78 11.90
C VAL A 385 -5.93 2.32 11.44
N VAL A 386 -4.83 1.73 11.02
CA VAL A 386 -4.73 0.29 10.71
C VAL A 386 -3.72 -0.35 11.64
N LEU A 387 -4.12 -1.42 12.30
CA LEU A 387 -3.22 -2.32 13.00
C LEU A 387 -3.17 -3.63 12.23
N HIS A 388 -1.97 -4.07 11.86
CA HIS A 388 -1.77 -5.34 11.18
C HIS A 388 -0.41 -5.96 11.55
N ASN A 389 -0.23 -7.24 11.26
CA ASN A 389 1.07 -7.87 11.35
C ASN A 389 1.35 -8.66 10.08
N SER A 390 2.14 -8.09 9.19
CA SER A 390 2.60 -8.78 7.97
C SER A 390 3.80 -9.70 8.22
N GLY A 391 4.39 -9.66 9.42
CA GLY A 391 5.54 -10.46 9.83
C GLY A 391 5.16 -11.70 10.63
N THR A 392 6.12 -12.24 11.38
CA THR A 392 5.88 -13.36 12.29
C THR A 392 5.26 -12.89 13.61
N ALA A 393 4.38 -13.70 14.19
CA ALA A 393 3.86 -13.44 15.54
C ALA A 393 5.00 -13.29 16.55
N ASN A 394 4.87 -12.34 17.47
CA ASN A 394 5.87 -12.14 18.51
C ASN A 394 5.67 -13.13 19.67
N ALA A 395 6.75 -13.76 20.12
CA ALA A 395 6.73 -14.68 21.26
C ALA A 395 6.93 -13.98 22.63
N ASP A 396 7.44 -12.75 22.64
CA ASP A 396 7.78 -12.03 23.88
C ASP A 396 6.59 -11.23 24.42
N VAL A 397 5.97 -11.76 25.47
CA VAL A 397 4.91 -11.10 26.22
C VAL A 397 5.50 -10.34 27.42
N ALA A 398 5.54 -9.01 27.36
CA ALA A 398 5.80 -8.20 28.56
C ALA A 398 4.51 -8.11 29.40
N ALA A 399 4.58 -8.43 30.70
CA ALA A 399 3.43 -8.30 31.60
C ALA A 399 2.91 -6.84 31.65
N ALA A 400 1.61 -6.67 31.91
CA ALA A 400 1.01 -5.34 32.06
C ALA A 400 1.73 -4.51 33.15
N SER A 401 2.15 -3.28 32.82
CA SER A 401 2.89 -2.40 33.74
C SER A 401 2.06 -1.21 34.28
N GLY A 402 0.74 -1.19 33.98
CA GLY A 402 -0.24 -0.28 34.57
C GLY A 402 -0.56 1.01 33.80
N GLY A 403 0.11 1.31 32.68
CA GLY A 403 -0.15 2.53 31.87
C GLY A 403 -1.30 2.38 30.86
N ALA A 404 -1.53 3.40 30.03
CA ALA A 404 -2.61 3.37 29.02
C ALA A 404 -2.11 3.62 27.59
N LEU A 405 -2.54 2.77 26.65
CA LEU A 405 -2.44 3.02 25.21
C LEU A 405 -3.81 3.45 24.68
N THR A 406 -3.88 4.60 24.02
CA THR A 406 -5.09 5.09 23.37
C THR A 406 -4.81 5.29 21.88
N ILE A 407 -5.55 4.59 21.04
CA ILE A 407 -5.51 4.70 19.59
C ILE A 407 -6.82 5.31 19.13
N GLN A 408 -6.76 6.45 18.45
CA GLN A 408 -7.90 7.23 18.03
C GLN A 408 -7.96 7.31 16.50
N GLY A 409 -8.97 6.69 15.91
CA GLY A 409 -9.26 6.80 14.48
C GLY A 409 -10.54 7.60 14.27
N ARG A 410 -10.45 8.86 13.84
CA ARG A 410 -11.63 9.76 13.73
C ARG A 410 -12.73 9.18 12.83
N ARG A 411 -12.35 8.45 11.78
CA ARG A 411 -13.27 7.79 10.84
C ARG A 411 -13.33 6.29 11.10
N SER A 412 -12.17 5.65 11.22
CA SER A 412 -12.11 4.20 11.44
C SER A 412 -10.85 3.73 12.16
N ILE A 413 -10.96 2.59 12.81
CA ILE A 413 -9.84 1.74 13.22
C ILE A 413 -10.05 0.37 12.59
N THR A 414 -9.06 -0.13 11.87
CA THR A 414 -9.07 -1.47 11.27
C THR A 414 -8.07 -2.37 11.99
N LEU A 415 -8.54 -3.49 12.51
CA LEU A 415 -7.74 -4.60 13.00
C LEU A 415 -7.65 -5.62 11.87
N ALA A 416 -6.52 -5.62 11.15
CA ALA A 416 -6.38 -6.37 9.91
C ALA A 416 -5.76 -7.75 10.13
N GLU A 417 -5.16 -8.32 9.08
CA GLU A 417 -4.59 -9.65 9.10
C GLU A 417 -3.32 -9.76 9.95
N GLY A 418 -3.08 -10.99 10.42
CA GLY A 418 -1.94 -11.34 11.26
C GLY A 418 -2.22 -11.29 12.76
N ASP A 419 -1.34 -11.93 13.53
CA ASP A 419 -1.43 -11.99 14.99
C ASP A 419 -0.66 -10.82 15.61
N GLN A 420 -1.34 -10.02 16.43
CA GLN A 420 -0.80 -8.85 17.09
C GLN A 420 -0.93 -8.93 18.61
N GLN A 421 0.08 -8.44 19.32
CA GLN A 421 0.06 -8.35 20.76
C GLN A 421 0.19 -6.91 21.24
N VAL A 422 -0.51 -6.56 22.32
CA VAL A 422 -0.39 -5.28 23.02
C VAL A 422 -0.04 -5.55 24.48
N ASN A 423 1.18 -5.19 24.85
CA ASN A 423 1.83 -5.58 26.10
C ASN A 423 2.35 -4.35 26.86
N GLY A 424 2.61 -4.50 28.15
CA GLY A 424 3.13 -3.40 28.98
C GLY A 424 2.10 -2.32 29.37
N PHE A 425 0.88 -2.35 28.82
CA PHE A 425 -0.22 -1.44 29.21
C PHE A 425 -1.20 -2.13 30.16
N GLY A 426 -1.71 -1.39 31.15
CA GLY A 426 -2.84 -1.82 31.98
C GLY A 426 -4.19 -1.65 31.27
N SER A 427 -4.30 -0.69 30.35
CA SER A 427 -5.47 -0.51 29.49
C SER A 427 -5.08 -0.16 28.06
N THR A 428 -5.82 -0.70 27.11
CA THR A 428 -5.75 -0.38 25.68
C THR A 428 -7.11 0.12 25.23
N ASN A 429 -7.16 1.34 24.71
CA ASN A 429 -8.38 2.02 24.29
C ASN A 429 -8.34 2.21 22.77
N LEU A 430 -9.25 1.58 22.05
CA LEU A 430 -9.48 1.84 20.62
C LEU A 430 -10.71 2.72 20.51
N VAL A 431 -10.55 3.94 20.01
CA VAL A 431 -11.58 4.98 20.00
C VAL A 431 -11.81 5.47 18.57
N SER A 432 -13.04 5.36 18.09
CA SER A 432 -13.45 5.89 16.79
C SER A 432 -14.81 6.56 16.88
N ASP A 433 -15.00 7.68 16.20
CA ASP A 433 -16.35 8.23 16.02
C ASP A 433 -17.17 7.40 15.01
N GLY A 434 -16.49 6.65 14.13
CA GLY A 434 -17.10 5.78 13.13
C GLY A 434 -17.03 4.31 13.52
N VAL A 435 -16.13 3.56 12.87
CA VAL A 435 -16.14 2.09 12.90
C VAL A 435 -14.84 1.52 13.46
N ILE A 436 -14.96 0.52 14.33
CA ILE A 436 -13.88 -0.44 14.59
C ILE A 436 -14.17 -1.70 13.79
N ASN A 437 -13.32 -2.01 12.82
CA ASN A 437 -13.55 -3.06 11.83
C ASN A 437 -12.46 -4.13 11.90
N GLY A 438 -12.87 -5.40 11.83
CA GLY A 438 -11.98 -6.53 11.61
C GLY A 438 -11.81 -6.88 10.12
N HIS A 439 -10.57 -6.99 9.63
CA HIS A 439 -10.27 -7.24 8.22
C HIS A 439 -9.36 -8.47 8.03
N GLY A 440 -9.73 -9.38 7.13
CA GLY A 440 -8.96 -10.60 6.86
C GLY A 440 -8.96 -11.57 8.06
N THR A 441 -7.94 -12.42 8.14
CA THR A 441 -7.76 -13.36 9.25
C THR A 441 -6.67 -12.86 10.19
N GLY A 442 -7.02 -12.59 11.44
CA GLY A 442 -6.08 -12.02 12.40
C GLY A 442 -6.55 -12.15 13.84
N THR A 443 -5.61 -11.96 14.76
CA THR A 443 -5.90 -11.95 16.18
C THR A 443 -5.22 -10.79 16.88
N LEU A 444 -5.88 -10.24 17.90
CA LEU A 444 -5.34 -9.21 18.78
C LEU A 444 -5.33 -9.75 20.21
N GLN A 445 -4.16 -9.83 20.84
CA GLN A 445 -4.02 -10.17 22.26
C GLN A 445 -3.57 -8.94 23.06
N VAL A 446 -4.33 -8.59 24.09
CA VAL A 446 -4.06 -7.46 24.97
C VAL A 446 -3.77 -7.99 26.39
N ALA A 447 -2.62 -7.63 26.96
CA ALA A 447 -2.25 -8.07 28.31
C ALA A 447 -3.08 -7.40 29.41
N GLY A 448 -3.56 -6.18 29.18
CA GLY A 448 -4.43 -5.43 30.11
C GLY A 448 -5.91 -5.50 29.74
N ASP A 449 -6.64 -4.45 30.12
CA ASP A 449 -8.02 -4.22 29.69
C ASP A 449 -8.07 -3.76 28.22
N LEU A 450 -9.13 -4.13 27.50
CA LEU A 450 -9.42 -3.65 26.15
C LEU A 450 -10.75 -2.88 26.14
N ASN A 451 -10.69 -1.59 25.84
CA ASN A 451 -11.86 -0.74 25.70
C ASN A 451 -12.03 -0.38 24.23
N LEU A 452 -13.19 -0.71 23.66
CA LEU A 452 -13.58 -0.39 22.29
C LEU A 452 -14.67 0.67 22.34
N GLN A 453 -14.47 1.83 21.71
CA GLN A 453 -15.48 2.87 21.60
C GLN A 453 -15.70 3.19 20.12
N ALA A 454 -16.91 2.95 19.62
CA ALA A 454 -17.26 3.16 18.21
C ALA A 454 -18.75 3.41 18.02
N ALA A 455 -19.14 4.03 16.90
CA ALA A 455 -20.53 4.01 16.45
C ALA A 455 -20.94 2.62 15.95
N ARG A 456 -19.98 1.81 15.48
CA ARG A 456 -20.15 0.38 15.18
C ARG A 456 -18.86 -0.41 15.33
N VAL A 457 -18.97 -1.59 15.93
CA VAL A 457 -17.97 -2.66 15.86
C VAL A 457 -18.45 -3.73 14.87
N THR A 458 -17.61 -4.10 13.90
CA THR A 458 -17.96 -5.04 12.81
C THR A 458 -16.73 -5.80 12.33
N ALA A 459 -16.93 -6.74 11.40
CA ALA A 459 -15.88 -7.36 10.61
C ALA A 459 -16.30 -7.42 9.13
N ASP A 460 -15.33 -7.31 8.22
CA ASP A 460 -15.54 -7.41 6.78
C ASP A 460 -16.03 -8.80 6.35
N ALA A 461 -16.56 -8.87 5.13
CA ALA A 461 -16.97 -10.13 4.52
C ALA A 461 -15.81 -11.13 4.48
N ALA A 462 -16.07 -12.38 4.88
CA ALA A 462 -15.07 -13.46 4.98
C ALA A 462 -13.91 -13.21 5.97
N SER A 463 -13.95 -12.14 6.78
CA SER A 463 -12.97 -11.93 7.84
C SER A 463 -13.18 -12.90 9.01
N VAL A 464 -12.09 -13.33 9.63
CA VAL A 464 -12.08 -14.17 10.83
C VAL A 464 -11.18 -13.51 11.88
N GLN A 465 -11.80 -12.96 12.91
CA GLN A 465 -11.13 -12.08 13.85
C GLN A 465 -11.27 -12.58 15.29
N GLY A 466 -10.17 -12.57 16.04
CA GLY A 466 -10.14 -12.94 17.45
C GLY A 466 -9.48 -11.87 18.31
N TRP A 467 -10.27 -11.15 19.12
CA TRP A 467 -9.78 -10.10 20.01
C TRP A 467 -9.87 -10.56 21.46
N THR A 468 -8.72 -10.69 22.11
CA THR A 468 -8.59 -11.26 23.44
C THR A 468 -7.90 -10.29 24.38
N ALA A 469 -8.50 -10.01 25.53
CA ALA A 469 -7.86 -9.31 26.63
C ALA A 469 -7.65 -10.26 27.80
N SER A 470 -6.52 -10.12 28.51
CA SER A 470 -6.33 -10.84 29.78
C SER A 470 -7.15 -10.19 30.91
N GLY A 471 -7.42 -8.88 30.80
CA GLY A 471 -8.34 -8.14 31.66
C GLY A 471 -9.77 -8.12 31.10
N LYS A 472 -10.54 -7.08 31.44
CA LYS A 472 -11.92 -6.93 30.92
C LYS A 472 -11.91 -6.44 29.47
N VAL A 473 -12.98 -6.76 28.75
CA VAL A 473 -13.32 -6.12 27.47
C VAL A 473 -14.59 -5.32 27.63
N GLU A 474 -14.56 -4.04 27.27
CA GLU A 474 -15.73 -3.16 27.24
C GLU A 474 -15.96 -2.60 25.84
N VAL A 475 -17.18 -2.75 25.31
CA VAL A 475 -17.64 -2.09 24.09
C VAL A 475 -18.55 -0.94 24.48
N ASN A 476 -18.17 0.28 24.12
CA ASN A 476 -18.84 1.51 24.50
C ASN A 476 -19.40 2.21 23.26
N PRO A 477 -20.54 2.90 23.37
CA PRO A 477 -21.07 3.70 22.28
C PRO A 477 -20.18 4.94 22.05
N ALA A 478 -20.00 5.33 20.79
CA ALA A 478 -19.54 6.66 20.41
C ALA A 478 -20.73 7.55 20.00
N ALA A 479 -20.49 8.86 19.83
CA ALA A 479 -21.48 9.75 19.23
C ALA A 479 -21.87 9.21 17.83
N THR A 480 -23.14 9.34 17.44
CA THR A 480 -23.65 8.81 16.17
C THR A 480 -22.97 9.48 14.97
N ALA A 481 -22.03 8.78 14.33
CA ALA A 481 -21.59 9.08 12.98
C ALA A 481 -22.56 8.46 11.96
N ALA A 482 -22.62 9.03 10.75
CA ALA A 482 -23.33 8.41 9.63
C ALA A 482 -22.57 7.14 9.21
N LEU A 483 -23.21 5.98 9.38
CA LEU A 483 -22.62 4.68 9.03
C LEU A 483 -23.08 4.23 7.64
N GLY A 484 -22.15 3.68 6.85
CA GLY A 484 -22.50 2.94 5.64
C GLY A 484 -23.14 1.58 5.98
N THR A 485 -23.59 0.86 4.95
CA THR A 485 -24.11 -0.52 5.12
C THR A 485 -23.05 -1.44 5.73
N ALA A 486 -23.43 -2.26 6.71
CA ALA A 486 -22.51 -3.24 7.27
C ALA A 486 -22.03 -4.27 6.23
N PRO A 487 -20.77 -4.74 6.33
CA PRO A 487 -20.32 -5.91 5.61
C PRO A 487 -21.14 -7.15 5.97
N ILE A 488 -21.16 -8.14 5.07
CA ILE A 488 -21.98 -9.35 5.21
C ILE A 488 -21.07 -10.57 5.42
N GLY A 489 -21.33 -11.37 6.46
CA GLY A 489 -20.70 -12.67 6.65
C GLY A 489 -19.32 -12.65 7.33
N GLY A 490 -19.01 -11.61 8.10
CA GLY A 490 -17.80 -11.56 8.93
C GLY A 490 -17.92 -12.38 10.23
N SER A 491 -16.79 -12.86 10.75
CA SER A 491 -16.70 -13.57 12.03
C SER A 491 -15.84 -12.81 13.02
N LEU A 492 -16.38 -12.58 14.23
CA LEU A 492 -15.68 -11.91 15.32
C LEU A 492 -15.85 -12.67 16.64
N ALA A 493 -14.72 -12.99 17.28
CA ALA A 493 -14.67 -13.52 18.63
C ALA A 493 -14.02 -12.50 19.57
N ILE A 494 -14.72 -12.13 20.64
CA ILE A 494 -14.21 -11.26 21.71
C ILE A 494 -14.12 -12.08 22.99
N THR A 495 -12.93 -12.11 23.59
CA THR A 495 -12.67 -12.85 24.83
C THR A 495 -12.03 -11.93 25.86
N GLY A 496 -12.50 -11.98 27.10
CA GLY A 496 -11.94 -11.24 28.22
C GLY A 496 -12.13 -11.98 29.53
N GLN A 497 -11.50 -11.51 30.60
CA GLN A 497 -11.87 -11.93 31.97
C GLN A 497 -13.38 -11.69 32.20
N LYS A 498 -13.85 -10.51 31.78
CA LYS A 498 -15.25 -10.07 31.75
C LYS A 498 -15.52 -9.41 30.40
N VAL A 499 -16.74 -9.54 29.87
CA VAL A 499 -17.16 -8.84 28.64
C VAL A 499 -18.42 -8.03 28.89
N LEU A 500 -18.35 -6.72 28.66
CA LEU A 500 -19.47 -5.80 28.78
C LEU A 500 -19.70 -5.08 27.45
N ASN A 501 -20.83 -5.32 26.81
CA ASN A 501 -21.27 -4.57 25.64
C ASN A 501 -22.32 -3.51 26.04
N GLN A 502 -22.00 -2.25 25.82
CA GLN A 502 -22.88 -1.09 25.96
C GLN A 502 -23.11 -0.38 24.62
N GLY A 503 -22.38 -0.78 23.57
CA GLY A 503 -22.38 -0.15 22.26
C GLY A 503 -23.14 -0.92 21.20
N ASN A 504 -22.73 -0.73 19.94
CA ASN A 504 -23.31 -1.35 18.77
C ASN A 504 -22.32 -2.34 18.13
N ILE A 505 -22.65 -3.63 18.15
CA ILE A 505 -21.93 -4.67 17.42
C ILE A 505 -22.86 -5.17 16.30
N GLU A 506 -22.44 -5.00 15.05
CA GLU A 506 -23.25 -5.37 13.88
C GLU A 506 -22.40 -6.24 12.94
N LEU A 507 -22.82 -7.48 12.74
CA LEU A 507 -22.14 -8.51 11.92
C LEU A 507 -23.20 -9.18 11.04
N ALA A 508 -23.71 -8.44 10.06
CA ALA A 508 -24.86 -8.85 9.27
C ALA A 508 -24.64 -10.22 8.59
N ALA A 509 -25.56 -11.18 8.79
CA ALA A 509 -25.43 -12.58 8.39
C ALA A 509 -24.08 -13.25 8.78
N GLY A 510 -23.43 -12.75 9.83
CA GLY A 510 -22.10 -13.18 10.29
C GLY A 510 -22.15 -13.96 11.60
N THR A 511 -21.01 -14.07 12.27
CA THR A 511 -20.90 -14.78 13.55
C THR A 511 -20.22 -13.94 14.62
N LEU A 512 -20.86 -13.82 15.78
CA LEU A 512 -20.32 -13.15 16.97
C LEU A 512 -20.16 -14.16 18.11
N SER A 513 -18.99 -14.18 18.76
CA SER A 513 -18.78 -14.89 20.01
C SER A 513 -18.27 -13.95 21.09
N LEU A 514 -18.98 -13.83 22.21
CA LEU A 514 -18.53 -13.11 23.40
C LEU A 514 -18.25 -14.10 24.53
N THR A 515 -17.03 -14.11 25.05
CA THR A 515 -16.58 -15.07 26.06
C THR A 515 -15.97 -14.39 27.28
N ALA A 516 -16.56 -14.61 28.45
CA ALA A 516 -15.98 -14.26 29.74
C ALA A 516 -15.29 -15.49 30.38
N THR A 517 -13.97 -15.40 30.58
CA THR A 517 -13.11 -16.50 31.07
C THR A 517 -12.71 -16.37 32.53
N GLY A 518 -13.09 -15.26 33.18
CA GLY A 518 -12.78 -15.03 34.58
C GLY A 518 -13.41 -16.06 35.50
N ARG A 519 -12.92 -16.07 36.74
CA ARG A 519 -13.13 -17.17 37.70
C ARG A 519 -14.15 -16.83 38.78
N THR A 520 -14.60 -15.58 38.86
CA THR A 520 -15.54 -15.08 39.86
C THR A 520 -16.95 -14.92 39.29
N VAL A 521 -17.95 -14.72 40.15
CA VAL A 521 -19.34 -14.52 39.73
C VAL A 521 -19.56 -13.19 39.00
N ASP A 522 -18.67 -12.21 39.20
CA ASP A 522 -18.69 -10.90 38.54
C ASP A 522 -18.07 -10.94 37.13
N ASP A 523 -17.35 -12.02 36.81
CA ASP A 523 -16.72 -12.28 35.52
C ASP A 523 -17.76 -12.82 34.51
N LYS A 524 -18.67 -11.94 34.13
CA LYS A 524 -19.85 -12.25 33.30
C LYS A 524 -19.75 -11.69 31.88
N VAL A 525 -20.63 -12.19 31.00
CA VAL A 525 -20.98 -11.52 29.74
C VAL A 525 -22.22 -10.69 29.98
N THR A 526 -22.17 -9.38 29.74
CA THR A 526 -23.32 -8.48 29.86
C THR A 526 -23.56 -7.74 28.54
N LEU A 527 -24.80 -7.78 28.05
CA LEU A 527 -25.32 -6.84 27.08
C LEU A 527 -26.18 -5.82 27.84
N ALA A 528 -25.67 -4.60 27.98
CA ALA A 528 -26.26 -3.57 28.84
C ALA A 528 -27.47 -2.89 28.18
N ALA A 529 -28.28 -2.20 28.98
CA ALA A 529 -29.36 -1.35 28.48
C ALA A 529 -28.84 -0.35 27.44
N GLY A 530 -29.52 -0.25 26.30
CA GLY A 530 -29.12 0.61 25.17
C GLY A 530 -28.12 -0.02 24.20
N SER A 531 -27.56 -1.19 24.51
CA SER A 531 -26.68 -1.91 23.57
C SER A 531 -27.48 -2.52 22.41
N ASN A 532 -26.83 -2.59 21.25
CA ASN A 532 -27.32 -3.29 20.07
C ASN A 532 -26.32 -4.37 19.66
N THR A 533 -26.79 -5.60 19.50
CA THR A 533 -26.00 -6.74 19.04
C THR A 533 -26.76 -7.42 17.92
N SER A 534 -26.36 -7.22 16.66
CA SER A 534 -27.10 -7.74 15.50
C SER A 534 -26.23 -8.62 14.62
N THR A 535 -26.75 -9.79 14.27
CA THR A 535 -26.27 -10.62 13.17
C THR A 535 -27.39 -10.87 12.14
N ALA A 536 -28.36 -9.96 12.06
CA ALA A 536 -29.56 -10.12 11.25
C ALA A 536 -29.27 -10.43 9.77
N GLY A 537 -30.21 -11.14 9.16
CA GLY A 537 -30.18 -11.51 7.75
C GLY A 537 -30.25 -10.27 6.85
N VAL A 538 -29.71 -10.40 5.64
CA VAL A 538 -29.59 -9.28 4.71
C VAL A 538 -30.30 -9.58 3.40
N ALA A 539 -31.08 -8.62 2.91
CA ALA A 539 -31.64 -8.66 1.56
C ALA A 539 -30.74 -7.87 0.59
N LYS A 540 -30.39 -8.48 -0.55
CA LYS A 540 -29.64 -7.85 -1.65
C LYS A 540 -30.40 -8.00 -2.95
N VAL A 541 -30.43 -6.95 -3.77
CA VAL A 541 -31.11 -6.95 -5.07
C VAL A 541 -30.08 -7.11 -6.18
N PHE A 542 -30.25 -8.12 -7.03
CA PHE A 542 -29.43 -8.39 -8.20
C PHE A 542 -30.30 -8.43 -9.45
N GLY A 543 -30.13 -7.47 -10.37
CA GLY A 543 -30.89 -7.45 -11.62
C GLY A 543 -32.42 -7.43 -11.42
N GLY A 544 -32.91 -6.86 -10.32
CA GLY A 544 -34.33 -6.83 -9.96
C GLY A 544 -34.82 -8.02 -9.13
N VAL A 545 -33.98 -9.02 -8.86
CA VAL A 545 -34.29 -10.17 -7.99
C VAL A 545 -33.72 -9.94 -6.60
N THR A 546 -34.57 -9.97 -5.57
CA THR A 546 -34.13 -9.92 -4.17
C THR A 546 -33.67 -11.31 -3.72
N THR A 547 -32.45 -11.39 -3.23
CA THR A 547 -31.84 -12.59 -2.64
C THR A 547 -31.53 -12.32 -1.17
N PHE A 548 -31.64 -13.35 -0.34
CA PHE A 548 -31.54 -13.21 1.12
C PHE A 548 -30.37 -14.02 1.66
N ALA A 549 -29.55 -13.40 2.50
CA ALA A 549 -28.65 -14.08 3.43
C ALA A 549 -29.41 -14.33 4.75
N PRO A 550 -29.34 -15.55 5.32
CA PRO A 550 -30.01 -15.84 6.58
C PRO A 550 -29.42 -15.03 7.74
N GLY A 551 -30.14 -14.96 8.85
CA GLY A 551 -29.59 -14.46 10.11
C GLY A 551 -28.37 -15.28 10.55
N GLY A 552 -27.46 -14.62 11.24
CA GLY A 552 -26.19 -15.18 11.67
C GLY A 552 -26.22 -15.85 13.04
N LEU A 553 -25.05 -16.07 13.63
CA LEU A 553 -24.90 -16.73 14.94
C LEU A 553 -24.41 -15.75 16.00
N VAL A 554 -25.10 -15.68 17.13
CA VAL A 554 -24.58 -15.04 18.36
C VAL A 554 -24.33 -16.11 19.41
N LYS A 555 -23.09 -16.17 19.91
CA LYS A 555 -22.68 -17.05 21.01
C LYS A 555 -22.23 -16.24 22.22
N LEU A 556 -22.90 -16.43 23.36
CA LEU A 556 -22.56 -15.78 24.62
C LEU A 556 -22.13 -16.84 25.63
N THR A 557 -20.90 -16.77 26.13
CA THR A 557 -20.35 -17.77 27.04
C THR A 557 -19.73 -17.12 28.27
N SER A 558 -20.11 -17.56 29.47
CA SER A 558 -19.42 -17.23 30.71
C SER A 558 -19.02 -18.51 31.45
N ALA A 559 -17.76 -18.56 31.89
CA ALA A 559 -17.21 -19.70 32.63
C ALA A 559 -17.70 -19.73 34.09
N SER A 560 -17.65 -18.59 34.79
CA SER A 560 -18.01 -18.49 36.21
C SER A 560 -19.19 -17.57 36.50
N GLY A 561 -19.35 -16.49 35.74
CA GLY A 561 -20.44 -15.54 35.89
C GLY A 561 -21.68 -15.87 35.05
N ASN A 562 -22.57 -14.88 34.98
CA ASN A 562 -23.80 -14.98 34.20
C ASN A 562 -23.58 -14.68 32.71
N VAL A 563 -24.57 -15.05 31.90
CA VAL A 563 -24.86 -14.39 30.63
C VAL A 563 -26.09 -13.50 30.88
N ASP A 564 -25.92 -12.18 30.78
CA ASP A 564 -26.90 -11.18 31.23
C ASP A 564 -27.25 -10.20 30.10
N VAL A 565 -28.37 -10.43 29.42
CA VAL A 565 -28.94 -9.53 28.42
C VAL A 565 -30.00 -8.67 29.11
N GLN A 566 -29.66 -7.41 29.38
CA GLN A 566 -30.45 -6.54 30.26
C GLN A 566 -31.67 -5.93 29.56
N THR A 567 -32.65 -5.48 30.36
CA THR A 567 -33.79 -4.70 29.85
C THR A 567 -33.29 -3.48 29.07
N GLY A 568 -33.81 -3.29 27.85
CA GLY A 568 -33.39 -2.22 26.95
C GLY A 568 -32.18 -2.54 26.08
N ALA A 569 -31.55 -3.71 26.23
CA ALA A 569 -30.63 -4.25 25.23
C ALA A 569 -31.41 -4.85 24.05
N THR A 570 -30.84 -4.78 22.85
CA THR A 570 -31.35 -5.48 21.66
C THR A 570 -30.33 -6.51 21.19
N LEU A 571 -30.78 -7.74 21.00
CA LEU A 571 -30.05 -8.81 20.35
C LEU A 571 -30.90 -9.24 19.14
N ASP A 572 -30.36 -9.17 17.94
CA ASP A 572 -31.11 -9.46 16.71
C ASP A 572 -30.41 -10.52 15.88
N VAL A 573 -31.04 -11.69 15.80
CA VAL A 573 -30.65 -12.82 14.93
C VAL A 573 -31.72 -13.11 13.87
N SER A 574 -32.62 -12.15 13.60
CA SER A 574 -33.74 -12.35 12.67
C SER A 574 -33.29 -12.56 11.22
N GLY A 575 -34.16 -13.17 10.41
CA GLY A 575 -34.02 -13.13 8.95
C GLY A 575 -34.36 -11.74 8.41
N ALA A 576 -34.03 -11.46 7.15
CA ALA A 576 -34.35 -10.16 6.58
C ALA A 576 -35.88 -9.95 6.45
N ALA A 577 -36.34 -8.69 6.54
CA ALA A 577 -37.77 -8.33 6.58
C ALA A 577 -38.61 -8.79 5.37
N GLY A 578 -37.98 -9.17 4.25
CA GLY A 578 -38.65 -9.66 3.03
C GLY A 578 -38.53 -11.18 2.81
N GLY A 579 -37.83 -11.91 3.68
CA GLY A 579 -37.53 -13.33 3.53
C GLY A 579 -36.16 -13.73 4.10
N GLY A 580 -35.89 -15.02 4.16
CA GLY A 580 -34.64 -15.60 4.70
C GLY A 580 -34.82 -16.19 6.09
N ASP A 581 -34.11 -17.28 6.35
CA ASP A 581 -34.17 -17.98 7.63
C ASP A 581 -33.56 -17.11 8.74
N ALA A 582 -34.12 -17.22 9.94
CA ALA A 582 -33.52 -16.65 11.13
C ALA A 582 -32.21 -17.37 11.47
N GLY A 583 -31.34 -16.66 12.17
CA GLY A 583 -30.10 -17.16 12.72
C GLY A 583 -30.29 -17.91 14.03
N ALA A 584 -29.22 -17.97 14.82
CA ALA A 584 -29.20 -18.71 16.08
C ALA A 584 -28.58 -17.89 17.21
N LEU A 585 -29.17 -18.03 18.40
CA LEU A 585 -28.59 -17.58 19.67
C LEU A 585 -28.16 -18.80 20.49
N GLN A 586 -26.91 -18.84 20.90
CA GLN A 586 -26.36 -19.85 21.80
C GLN A 586 -25.84 -19.18 23.07
N THR A 587 -26.34 -19.60 24.23
CA THR A 587 -25.93 -19.07 25.53
C THR A 587 -25.44 -20.18 26.43
N SER A 588 -24.33 -19.97 27.12
CA SER A 588 -23.78 -20.90 28.10
C SER A 588 -23.21 -20.15 29.30
N ALA A 589 -23.78 -20.36 30.49
CA ALA A 589 -23.23 -19.89 31.75
C ALA A 589 -22.93 -21.12 32.61
N VAL A 590 -21.68 -21.60 32.63
CA VAL A 590 -21.35 -22.93 33.18
C VAL A 590 -21.61 -23.01 34.70
N ASN A 591 -21.17 -21.99 35.44
CA ASN A 591 -21.40 -21.89 36.89
C ASN A 591 -22.31 -20.69 37.27
N GLY A 592 -22.98 -20.09 36.29
CA GLY A 592 -23.86 -18.94 36.47
C GLY A 592 -25.26 -19.19 35.91
N GLN A 593 -25.99 -18.10 35.68
CA GLN A 593 -27.33 -18.12 35.08
C GLN A 593 -27.34 -17.42 33.72
N VAL A 594 -28.25 -17.86 32.85
CA VAL A 594 -28.61 -17.14 31.63
C VAL A 594 -29.84 -16.30 31.92
N VAL A 595 -29.71 -14.98 31.86
CA VAL A 595 -30.76 -13.99 32.10
C VAL A 595 -30.99 -13.20 30.82
N LEU A 596 -32.17 -13.34 30.23
CA LEU A 596 -32.55 -12.69 28.97
C LEU A 596 -33.75 -11.77 29.18
N ALA A 597 -33.48 -10.53 29.58
CA ALA A 597 -34.49 -9.50 29.86
C ALA A 597 -34.60 -8.43 28.76
N GLY A 598 -33.73 -8.46 27.75
CA GLY A 598 -33.76 -7.57 26.58
C GLY A 598 -34.74 -7.99 25.48
N THR A 599 -34.67 -7.31 24.35
CA THR A 599 -35.38 -7.69 23.11
C THR A 599 -34.51 -8.68 22.33
N LEU A 600 -35.07 -9.81 21.92
CA LEU A 600 -34.38 -10.90 21.21
C LEU A 600 -34.99 -11.17 19.83
#